data_AF-A0A9E6EM85-F1
#
_entry.id   AF-A0A9E6EM85-F1
#
_cell.length_a   1.000
_cell.length_b   1.000
_cell.length_c   1.000
_cell.angle_alpha   90.00
_cell.angle_beta   90.00
_cell.angle_gamma   90.00
#
_symmetry.space_group_name_H-M   'P 1'
#
loop_
_entity.id
_entity.type
_entity.pdbx_description
1 polymer ?
#
loop_
_entity_poly.entity_id
_entity_poly.type
_entity_poly.pdbx_seq_one_letter_code
_entity_poly.pdbx_strand_id
1 'polypeptide(L)' 'QAHALDLRQRAADDPLEIAVETGGAHKHAFELLFLANENEQVQLVSLPGAWQDSITGEESSEVLLGPVDVRVLRIDF' A
#
# COMPACT_ATOMS: atom_id res chain seq x y z
N GLN A 1 4.67 27.14 8.17
CA GLN A 1 4.41 26.67 6.79
C GLN A 1 5.06 25.30 6.68
N ALA A 2 4.28 24.23 6.84
CA ALA A 2 4.80 22.87 6.77
C ALA A 2 4.93 22.49 5.30
N HIS A 3 6.17 22.25 4.85
CA HIS A 3 6.42 21.60 3.57
C HIS A 3 5.92 20.16 3.69
N ALA A 4 4.77 19.88 3.07
CA ALA A 4 4.41 18.50 2.76
C ALA A 4 5.49 17.99 1.78
N LEU A 5 6.38 17.18 2.31
CA LEU A 5 7.36 16.46 1.51
C LEU A 5 6.56 15.57 0.57
N ASP A 6 6.65 15.83 -0.74
CA ASP A 6 5.90 15.10 -1.75
C ASP A 6 6.50 13.70 -1.93
N LEU A 7 6.11 12.78 -1.04
CA LEU A 7 6.57 11.39 -1.01
C LEU A 7 6.14 10.60 -2.26
N ARG A 8 5.17 11.11 -3.03
CA ARG A 8 4.66 10.45 -4.24
C ARG A 8 5.68 10.50 -5.39
N GLN A 9 6.49 11.56 -5.46
CA GLN A 9 7.44 11.75 -6.56
C GLN A 9 8.66 10.82 -6.45
N ARG A 10 9.18 10.56 -5.23
CA ARG A 10 10.38 9.70 -5.06
C ARG A 10 10.08 8.22 -5.24
N ALA A 11 8.90 7.74 -4.84
CA ALA A 11 8.55 6.33 -5.00
C ALA A 11 8.37 5.91 -6.47
N ALA A 12 8.02 6.85 -7.35
CA ALA A 12 7.92 6.61 -8.79
C ALA A 12 9.31 6.57 -9.48
N ASP A 13 10.29 7.31 -8.94
CA ASP A 13 11.63 7.43 -9.52
C ASP A 13 12.62 6.35 -9.02
N ASP A 14 12.38 5.77 -7.83
CA ASP A 14 13.25 4.76 -7.20
C ASP A 14 12.39 3.78 -6.36
N PRO A 15 11.71 2.80 -6.99
CA PRO A 15 10.92 1.83 -6.25
C PRO A 15 11.85 1.00 -5.37
N LEU A 16 11.58 0.96 -4.07
CA LEU A 16 12.26 0.05 -3.15
C LEU A 16 12.00 -1.39 -3.59
N GLU A 17 12.98 -1.99 -4.26
CA GLU A 17 12.94 -3.40 -4.68
C GLU A 17 13.14 -4.29 -3.43
N ILE A 18 12.05 -4.66 -2.77
CA ILE A 18 12.09 -5.62 -1.68
C ILE A 18 12.18 -7.02 -2.29
N ALA A 19 13.40 -7.55 -2.41
CA ALA A 19 13.62 -8.93 -2.80
C ALA A 19 13.14 -9.87 -1.68
N VAL A 20 11.99 -10.52 -1.88
CA VAL A 20 11.52 -11.61 -1.01
C VAL A 20 12.07 -12.92 -1.58
N GLU A 21 13.08 -13.51 -0.92
CA GLU A 21 13.54 -14.87 -1.25
C GLU A 21 12.51 -15.90 -0.75
N THR A 22 11.54 -16.23 -1.61
CA THR A 22 10.69 -17.42 -1.39
C THR A 22 11.42 -18.64 -1.92
N GLY A 23 11.92 -19.50 -1.03
CA GLY A 23 12.46 -20.80 -1.42
C GLY A 23 11.42 -21.61 -2.19
N GLY A 24 11.68 -21.89 -3.48
CA GLY A 24 10.85 -22.77 -4.32
C GLY A 24 10.01 -22.06 -5.37
N ALA A 25 10.61 -21.85 -6.54
CA ALA A 25 9.99 -21.98 -7.87
C ALA A 25 8.57 -21.43 -8.15
N HIS A 26 8.19 -20.26 -7.64
CA HIS A 26 7.17 -19.41 -8.27
C HIS A 26 7.48 -17.94 -7.96
N LYS A 27 8.02 -17.19 -8.94
CA LYS A 27 8.07 -15.72 -8.84
C LYS A 27 6.65 -15.22 -9.11
N HIS A 28 5.81 -15.18 -8.07
CA HIS A 28 4.56 -14.41 -8.14
C HIS A 28 4.97 -12.95 -8.21
N ALA A 29 4.74 -12.31 -9.35
CA ALA A 29 4.94 -10.89 -9.50
C ALA A 29 3.72 -10.19 -8.90
N PHE A 30 3.94 -9.33 -7.93
CA PHE A 30 2.91 -8.55 -7.28
C PHE A 30 3.44 -7.17 -6.92
N GLU A 31 2.54 -6.20 -6.82
CA GLU A 31 2.81 -4.88 -6.27
C GLU A 31 2.22 -4.77 -4.87
N LEU A 32 2.88 -4.00 -4.00
CA LEU A 32 2.39 -3.69 -2.64
C LEU A 32 2.13 -2.19 -2.50
N LEU A 33 1.02 -1.84 -1.86
CA LEU A 33 0.68 -0.48 -1.47
C LEU A 33 0.59 -0.36 0.05
N PHE A 34 1.41 0.52 0.62
CA PHE A 34 1.40 0.85 2.04
C PHE A 34 0.62 2.14 2.26
N LEU A 35 -0.44 2.07 3.07
CA LEU A 35 -1.22 3.23 3.47
C LEU A 35 -1.02 3.47 4.96
N ALA A 36 -0.65 4.69 5.33
CA ALA A 36 -0.50 5.10 6.73
C ALA A 36 -1.39 6.31 7.00
N ASN A 37 -2.23 6.21 8.01
CA ASN A 37 -2.98 7.34 8.54
C ASN A 37 -2.29 7.86 9.81
N GLU A 38 -1.56 8.96 9.71
CA GLU A 38 -0.91 9.60 10.87
C GLU A 38 -1.86 10.52 11.67
N ASN A 39 -3.11 10.66 11.24
CA ASN A 39 -4.09 11.52 11.89
C ASN A 39 -4.83 10.77 13.00
N GLU A 40 -5.39 11.53 13.94
CA GLU A 40 -6.25 11.01 15.01
C GLU A 40 -7.71 10.78 14.55
N GLN A 41 -8.03 11.11 13.30
CA GLN A 41 -9.36 10.90 12.71
C GLN A 41 -9.31 9.77 11.68
N VAL A 42 -10.45 9.09 11.54
CA VAL A 42 -10.67 8.09 10.49
C VAL A 42 -10.52 8.74 9.10
N GLN A 43 -9.85 8.06 8.18
CA GLN A 43 -9.68 8.49 6.79
C GLN A 43 -10.26 7.43 5.85
N LEU A 44 -11.05 7.87 4.86
CA LEU A 44 -11.46 7.01 3.75
C LEU A 44 -10.54 7.32 2.56
N VAL A 45 -9.88 6.29 2.04
CA VAL A 45 -8.94 6.41 0.92
C VAL A 45 -9.50 5.65 -0.28
N SER A 46 -9.74 6.35 -1.39
CA SER A 46 -10.08 5.72 -2.67
C SER A 46 -8.81 5.29 -3.41
N LEU A 47 -8.85 4.09 -4.00
CA LEU A 47 -7.71 3.45 -4.65
C LEU A 47 -7.81 3.50 -6.18
N PRO A 48 -6.68 3.46 -6.91
CA PRO A 48 -6.68 3.30 -8.35
C PRO A 48 -6.99 1.84 -8.72
N GLY A 49 -8.27 1.48 -8.75
CA GLY A 49 -8.74 0.13 -9.05
C GLY A 49 -8.97 -0.73 -7.80
N ALA A 50 -9.19 -2.03 -8.00
CA ALA A 50 -9.38 -2.98 -6.93
C ALA A 50 -8.02 -3.49 -6.43
N TRP A 51 -7.80 -3.40 -5.12
CA TRP A 51 -6.62 -3.93 -4.45
C TRP A 51 -7.06 -4.94 -3.39
N GLN A 52 -6.24 -5.95 -3.15
CA GLN A 52 -6.49 -6.95 -2.12
C GLN A 52 -5.81 -6.55 -0.80
N ASP A 53 -6.53 -6.52 0.31
CA ASP A 53 -5.91 -6.37 1.63
C ASP A 53 -5.04 -7.61 1.93
N SER A 54 -3.76 -7.40 2.25
CA SER A 54 -2.79 -8.50 2.43
C SER A 54 -3.03 -9.34 3.69
N ILE A 55 -3.84 -8.83 4.62
CA ILE A 55 -4.19 -9.52 5.88
C ILE A 55 -5.50 -10.28 5.71
N THR A 56 -6.53 -9.64 5.15
CA THR A 56 -7.88 -10.23 5.04
C THR A 56 -8.11 -10.99 3.74
N GLY A 57 -7.36 -10.68 2.68
CA GLY A 57 -7.58 -11.21 1.34
C GLY A 57 -8.79 -10.61 0.62
N GLU A 58 -9.48 -9.65 1.22
CA GLU A 58 -10.64 -8.99 0.62
C GLU A 58 -10.19 -7.95 -0.41
N GLU A 59 -10.87 -7.94 -1.56
CA GLU A 59 -10.67 -6.92 -2.58
C GLU A 59 -11.52 -5.69 -2.28
N SER A 60 -10.92 -4.51 -2.42
CA SER A 60 -11.64 -3.24 -2.30
C SER A 60 -11.03 -2.17 -3.18
N SER A 61 -11.86 -1.22 -3.63
CA SER A 61 -11.42 0.03 -4.25
C SER A 61 -11.38 1.20 -3.27
N GLU A 62 -11.78 0.98 -2.01
CA GLU A 62 -11.75 1.98 -0.93
C GLU A 62 -11.33 1.34 0.38
N VAL A 63 -10.51 2.05 1.16
CA VAL A 63 -10.02 1.55 2.45
C VAL A 63 -10.30 2.59 3.53
N LEU A 64 -10.94 2.14 4.60
CA LEU A 64 -11.14 2.93 5.80
C LEU A 64 -9.96 2.71 6.75
N LEU A 65 -9.16 3.75 6.99
CA LEU A 65 -8.06 3.75 7.92
C LEU A 65 -8.52 4.33 9.25
N GLY A 66 -8.32 3.58 10.34
CA GLY A 66 -8.54 4.08 11.69
C GLY A 66 -7.54 5.19 12.08
N PRO A 67 -7.71 5.84 13.25
CA PRO A 67 -6.70 6.73 13.81
C PRO A 67 -5.36 6.01 14.01
N VAL A 68 -4.26 6.61 13.55
CA VAL A 68 -2.89 6.03 13.69
C VAL A 68 -2.82 4.57 13.18
N ASP A 69 -3.33 4.33 11.96
CA ASP A 69 -3.49 3.00 11.36
C ASP A 69 -2.56 2.80 10.15
N VAL A 70 -2.19 1.55 9.88
CA VAL A 70 -1.40 1.15 8.70
C VAL A 70 -2.03 -0.06 8.03
N ARG A 71 -2.18 0.01 6.70
CA ARG A 71 -2.66 -1.08 5.86
C ARG A 71 -1.66 -1.41 4.76
N VAL A 72 -1.61 -2.69 4.41
CA VAL A 72 -0.81 -3.20 3.30
C VAL A 72 -1.75 -3.89 2.32
N LEU A 73 -1.80 -3.37 1.11
CA LEU A 73 -2.60 -3.92 0.03
C LEU A 73 -1.68 -4.51 -1.04
N ARG A 74 -2.21 -5.41 -1.86
CA ARG A 74 -1.49 -6.02 -2.97
C ARG A 74 -2.34 -6.17 -4.23
N ILE A 75 -1.67 -6.29 -5.37
CA ILE A 75 -2.25 -6.72 -6.63
C ILE A 75 -1.28 -7.70 -7.32
N ASP A 76 -1.81 -8.80 -7.84
CA ASP A 76 -1.05 -9.82 -8.57
C ASP A 76 -1.19 -9.61 -10.09
N PHE A 77 -0.15 -9.94 -10.88
CA PHE A 77 -0.17 -9.85 -12.35
C PHE A 77 0.62 -10.94 -13.08
#